data_AF-A0A9D6YF34-F1
#
_entry.id   AF-A0A9D6YF34-F1
#
_cell.length_a   1.000
_cell.length_b   1.000
_cell.length_c   1.000
_cell.angle_alpha   90.00
_cell.angle_beta   90.00
_cell.angle_gamma   90.00
#
_symmetry.space_group_name_H-M   'P 1'
#
loop_
_entity.id
_entity.type
_entity.pdbx_description
1 polymer ?
#
loop_
_entity_poly.entity_id
_entity_poly.type
_entity_poly.pdbx_seq_one_letter_code
_entity_poly.pdbx_strand_id
1 'polypeptide(L)'
;MPAQIDDPPPGSPVDPSCFLVRSWIWLGVEQSALTAVEAWCGDALPGETTTLDARADVPAPLALPAGARAVFNPATPRGAAQPDRAIRIDRQLK
;
A
#
# COMPACT_ATOMS: atom_id res chain seq x y z
N MET A 1 -7.61 7.02 12.01
CA MET A 1 -7.26 6.14 10.89
C MET A 1 -5.81 6.40 10.52
N PRO A 2 -4.86 5.59 11.01
CA PRO A 2 -3.48 5.76 10.61
C PRO A 2 -3.23 4.94 9.33
N ALA A 3 -2.65 5.60 8.34
CA ALA A 3 -2.11 5.01 7.13
C ALA A 3 -0.73 5.65 6.92
N GLN A 4 0.26 4.85 6.52
CA GLN A 4 1.63 5.33 6.36
C GLN A 4 2.28 4.63 5.19
N ILE A 5 2.87 5.43 4.30
CA ILE A 5 3.74 4.94 3.24
C ILE A 5 5.11 4.71 3.85
N ASP A 6 5.71 3.55 3.57
CA ASP A 6 7.07 3.27 4.02
C ASP A 6 8.05 3.94 3.08
N ASP A 7 9.05 4.62 3.65
CA ASP A 7 10.21 5.00 2.88
C ASP A 7 11.03 3.75 2.54
N PRO A 8 11.49 3.59 1.30
CA PRO A 8 12.42 2.53 0.98
C PRO A 8 13.71 2.75 1.79
N PRO A 9 14.25 1.71 2.46
CA PRO A 9 15.55 1.80 3.10
C PRO A 9 16.61 2.29 2.10
N PRO A 10 17.57 3.12 2.53
CA PRO A 10 18.67 3.54 1.66
C PRO A 10 19.36 2.33 1.01
N GLY A 11 19.54 2.38 -0.31
CA GLY A 11 20.17 1.30 -1.07
C GLY A 11 19.25 0.11 -1.39
N SER A 12 17.95 0.22 -1.11
CA SER A 12 16.98 -0.81 -1.54
C SER A 12 17.07 -1.03 -3.05
N PRO A 13 17.10 -2.30 -3.51
CA PRO A 13 17.14 -2.61 -4.93
C PRO A 13 15.90 -2.04 -5.62
N VAL A 14 16.12 -1.30 -6.69
CA VAL A 14 15.06 -0.79 -7.55
C VAL A 14 14.80 -1.83 -8.64
N ASP A 15 13.59 -2.36 -8.71
CA ASP A 15 13.17 -3.16 -9.86
C ASP A 15 13.09 -2.24 -11.09
N PRO A 16 13.84 -2.53 -12.18
CA PRO A 16 13.78 -1.71 -13.37
C PRO A 16 12.47 -1.85 -14.16
N SER A 17 11.56 -2.76 -13.78
CA SER A 17 10.32 -3.09 -14.48
C SER A 17 9.08 -2.53 -13.78
N CYS A 18 9.15 -2.29 -12.48
CA CYS A 18 8.06 -1.76 -11.68
C CYS A 18 8.60 -0.99 -10.47
N PHE A 19 7.74 -0.21 -9.82
CA PHE A 19 8.02 0.22 -8.46
C PHE A 19 6.95 -0.34 -7.53
N LEU A 20 7.39 -0.70 -6.32
CA LEU A 20 6.54 -1.25 -5.28
C LEU A 20 6.25 -0.13 -4.27
N VAL A 21 4.98 0.19 -4.07
CA VAL A 21 4.57 1.03 -2.95
C VAL A 21 4.31 0.11 -1.76
N ARG A 22 5.27 0.02 -0.84
CA ARG A 22 5.07 -0.70 0.42
C ARG A 22 4.51 0.25 1.45
N SER A 23 3.42 -0.15 2.09
CA SER A 23 2.70 0.70 3.04
C SER A 23 1.76 -0.14 3.88
N TRP A 24 1.08 0.48 4.86
CA TRP A 24 0.04 -0.16 5.64
C TRP A 24 -1.13 0.78 5.91
N ILE A 25 -2.32 0.18 6.09
CA ILE A 25 -3.58 0.87 6.40
C ILE A 25 -4.37 0.07 7.43
N TRP A 26 -4.89 0.77 8.44
CA TRP A 26 -5.81 0.19 9.41
C TRP A 26 -7.11 0.99 9.53
N LEU A 27 -8.23 0.33 9.22
CA LEU A 27 -9.58 0.90 9.20
C LEU A 27 -10.39 0.58 10.46
N GLY A 28 -9.78 -0.08 11.45
CA GLY A 28 -10.51 -0.51 12.65
C GLY A 28 -11.55 -1.57 12.33
N VAL A 29 -12.81 -1.34 12.72
CA VAL A 29 -13.92 -2.27 12.51
C VAL A 29 -14.22 -2.51 11.03
N GLU A 30 -13.85 -1.57 10.16
CA GLU A 30 -14.07 -1.66 8.71
C GLU A 30 -12.94 -2.40 7.98
N GLN A 31 -11.91 -2.90 8.68
CA GLN A 31 -10.79 -3.59 8.02
C GLN A 31 -11.27 -4.78 7.19
N SER A 32 -12.28 -5.51 7.66
CA SER A 32 -12.87 -6.65 6.95
C SER A 32 -13.68 -6.24 5.72
N ALA A 33 -14.05 -4.96 5.58
CA ALA A 33 -14.73 -4.42 4.42
C ALA A 33 -13.75 -4.04 3.30
N LEU A 34 -12.45 -3.91 3.56
CA LEU A 34 -11.46 -3.60 2.53
C LEU A 34 -11.39 -4.71 1.46
N THR A 35 -11.66 -4.37 0.21
CA THR A 35 -11.59 -5.29 -0.93
C THR A 35 -10.29 -5.16 -1.72
N ALA A 36 -9.84 -3.92 -1.89
CA ALA A 36 -8.64 -3.61 -2.66
C ALA A 36 -7.99 -2.32 -2.15
N VAL A 37 -6.69 -2.23 -2.38
CA VAL A 37 -5.90 -1.00 -2.30
C VAL A 37 -5.38 -0.69 -3.69
N GLU A 38 -5.65 0.54 -4.13
CA GLU A 38 -5.37 0.99 -5.49
C GLU A 38 -4.31 2.09 -5.45
N ALA A 39 -3.37 2.03 -6.38
CA ALA A 39 -2.38 3.07 -6.64
C ALA A 39 -2.74 3.76 -7.95
N TRP A 40 -3.12 5.03 -7.86
CA TRP A 40 -3.56 5.89 -8.97
C TRP A 40 -2.47 6.90 -9.35
N CYS A 41 -2.27 7.14 -10.64
CA CYS A 41 -1.45 8.23 -11.17
C CYS A 41 -2.30 9.08 -12.12
N GLY A 42 -2.98 10.09 -11.57
CA GLY A 42 -4.05 10.76 -12.32
C GLY A 42 -5.26 9.85 -12.49
N ASP A 43 -5.71 9.69 -13.73
CA ASP A 43 -6.84 8.82 -14.09
C ASP A 43 -6.40 7.39 -14.46
N ALA A 44 -5.09 7.13 -14.46
CA ALA A 44 -4.57 5.79 -14.63
C ALA A 44 -4.58 5.06 -13.27
N LEU A 45 -5.01 3.79 -13.28
CA LEU A 45 -4.85 2.83 -12.20
C LEU A 45 -3.66 1.91 -12.52
N PRO A 46 -2.43 2.35 -12.28
CA PRO A 46 -1.26 1.57 -12.65
C PRO A 46 -0.97 0.41 -11.67
N GLY A 47 -1.57 0.36 -10.48
CA GLY A 47 -1.37 -0.76 -9.56
C GLY A 47 -2.58 -1.00 -8.65
N GLU A 48 -2.85 -2.27 -8.34
CA GLU A 48 -3.91 -2.68 -7.41
C GLU A 48 -3.42 -3.91 -6.63
N THR A 49 -3.87 -4.06 -5.39
CA THR A 49 -3.76 -5.30 -4.64
C THR A 49 -5.03 -5.57 -3.84
N THR A 50 -5.53 -6.81 -3.92
CA THR A 50 -6.57 -7.34 -3.03
C THR A 50 -5.97 -8.07 -1.82
N THR A 51 -4.65 -8.21 -1.79
CA THR A 51 -3.93 -8.96 -0.76
C THR A 51 -3.42 -8.00 0.31
N LEU A 52 -3.74 -8.31 1.56
CA LEU A 52 -3.19 -7.68 2.74
C LEU A 52 -2.38 -8.68 3.55
N ASP A 53 -1.15 -8.31 3.86
CA ASP A 53 -0.24 -9.15 4.64
C ASP A 53 -0.17 -8.67 6.10
N ALA A 54 0.18 -9.62 6.98
CA ALA A 54 0.56 -9.29 8.35
C ALA A 54 2.04 -8.91 8.40
N ARG A 55 2.36 -7.85 9.12
CA ARG A 55 3.74 -7.49 9.50
C ARG A 55 3.80 -7.38 11.01
N ALA A 56 4.78 -8.01 11.65
CA ALA A 56 4.85 -8.00 13.11
C ALA A 56 5.32 -6.64 13.67
N ASP A 57 6.04 -5.85 12.87
CA ASP A 57 6.60 -4.54 13.23
C ASP A 57 5.58 -3.40 13.21
N VAL A 58 4.43 -3.57 12.55
CA VAL A 58 3.37 -2.54 12.44
C VAL A 58 2.39 -2.55 13.63
N PRO A 59 1.89 -3.69 14.12
CA PRO A 59 0.90 -3.74 15.19
C PRO A 59 1.40 -3.26 16.55
N ALA A 60 2.65 -3.59 16.92
CA ALA A 60 3.14 -3.37 18.28
C ALA A 60 3.25 -1.89 18.66
N PRO A 61 3.78 -0.98 17.82
CA PRO A 61 3.80 0.46 18.10
C PRO A 61 2.42 1.12 18.09
N LEU A 62 1.44 0.49 17.46
CA LEU A 62 0.12 1.05 17.15
C LEU A 62 -1.03 0.40 17.91
N ALA A 63 -0.72 -0.53 18.82
CA ALA A 63 -1.70 -1.34 19.56
C ALA A 63 -2.75 -2.04 18.67
N LEU A 64 -2.36 -2.47 17.46
CA LEU A 64 -3.27 -3.22 16.57
C LEU A 64 -3.38 -4.69 17.02
N PRO A 65 -4.48 -5.38 16.65
CA PRO A 65 -4.61 -6.81 16.91
C PRO A 65 -3.43 -7.61 16.36
N ALA A 66 -2.98 -8.62 17.11
CA ALA A 66 -1.95 -9.54 16.65
C ALA A 66 -2.40 -10.23 15.35
N GLY A 67 -1.55 -10.22 14.32
CA GLY A 67 -1.89 -10.76 13.00
C GLY A 67 -2.77 -9.84 12.15
N ALA A 68 -2.95 -8.57 12.53
CA ALA A 68 -3.62 -7.57 11.70
C ALA A 68 -2.99 -7.54 10.30
N ARG A 69 -3.81 -7.87 9.29
CA ARG A 69 -3.45 -7.78 7.88
C ARG A 69 -3.69 -6.36 7.39
N ALA A 70 -2.67 -5.54 7.55
CA ALA A 70 -2.72 -4.10 7.26
C ALA A 70 -1.81 -3.70 6.11
N VAL A 71 -0.90 -4.57 5.69
CA VAL A 71 0.19 -4.23 4.77
C VAL A 71 -0.23 -4.46 3.34
N PHE A 72 0.10 -3.54 2.44
CA PHE A 72 -0.16 -3.67 1.02
C PHE A 72 1.10 -3.33 0.20
N ASN A 73 1.19 -3.94 -0.99
CA ASN A 73 2.30 -3.76 -1.94
C ASN A 73 1.81 -3.82 -3.41
N PRO A 74 0.98 -2.88 -3.90
CA PRO A 74 0.58 -2.87 -5.30
C PRO A 74 1.81 -2.68 -6.18
N ALA A 75 2.03 -3.62 -7.10
CA ALA A 75 3.06 -3.53 -8.11
C ALA A 75 2.59 -2.60 -9.22
N THR A 76 3.38 -1.56 -9.48
CA THR A 76 3.04 -0.54 -10.46
C THR A 76 4.04 -0.59 -11.63
N PRO A 77 3.61 -0.94 -12.87
CA PRO A 77 4.51 -1.07 -14.00
C PRO A 77 5.25 0.24 -14.31
N ARG A 78 6.52 0.10 -14.70
CA ARG A 78 7.33 1.23 -15.14
C ARG A 78 6.75 1.84 -16.41
N GLY A 79 6.54 3.15 -16.40
CA GLY A 79 5.93 3.92 -17.48
C GLY A 79 4.44 4.19 -17.30
N ALA A 80 3.78 3.51 -16.35
CA ALA A 80 2.40 3.80 -15.99
C ALA A 80 2.27 4.96 -14.98
N ALA A 81 3.35 5.24 -14.23
CA ALA A 81 3.50 6.48 -13.46
C ALA A 81 4.18 7.56 -14.31
N GLN A 82 3.64 8.78 -14.25
CA GLN A 82 4.22 9.95 -14.89
C GLN A 82 5.23 10.62 -13.95
N PRO A 83 6.40 11.05 -14.43
CA PRO A 83 7.32 11.86 -13.63
C PRO A 83 6.59 13.13 -13.15
N ASP A 84 6.94 13.57 -11.94
CA ASP A 84 6.38 14.75 -11.26
C ASP A 84 4.87 14.70 -10.95
N ARG A 85 4.23 13.54 -11.16
CA ARG A 85 2.84 13.31 -10.79
C ARG A 85 2.77 12.44 -9.54
N ALA A 86 2.09 12.94 -8.51
CA ALA A 86 1.88 12.20 -7.29
C ALA A 86 1.09 10.91 -7.53
N ILE A 87 1.44 9.86 -6.79
CA ILE A 87 0.67 8.63 -6.73
C ILE A 87 -0.31 8.76 -5.57
N ARG A 88 -1.59 8.57 -5.86
CA ARG A 88 -2.65 8.56 -4.84
C ARG A 88 -2.96 7.11 -4.48
N ILE A 89 -3.05 6.83 -3.18
CA ILE A 89 -3.47 5.52 -2.69
C ILE A 89 -4.94 5.62 -2.25
N ASP A 90 -5.80 4.84 -2.89
CA ASP A 90 -7.23 4.75 -2.55
C ASP A 90 -7.57 3.37 -1.99
N ARG A 91 -8.67 3.32 -1.24
CA ARG A 91 -9.20 2.11 -0.63
C ARG A 91 -10.59 1.82 -1.17
N GLN A 92 -10.85 0.56 -1.48
CA GLN A 92 -12.17 0.10 -1.89
C GLN A 92 -12.81 -0.71 -0.76
N LEU A 93 -14.07 -0.41 -0.44
CA LEU A 93 -14.84 -1.10 0.60
C LEU A 93 -16.00 -1.88 -0.02
N LYS A 94 -16.41 -2.99 0.60
CA LYS A 94 -17.61 -3.77 0.25
C LYS A 94 -18.91 -3.03 0.55
#